data_AF-A0A848Y738-F1
#
_entry.id   AF-A0A848Y738-F1
#
_cell.length_a   1.000
_cell.length_b   1.000
_cell.length_c   1.000
_cell.angle_alpha   90.00
_cell.angle_beta   90.00
_cell.angle_gamma   90.00
#
_symmetry.space_group_name_H-M   'P 1'
#
loop_
_entity.id
_entity.type
_entity.pdbx_description
1 polymer ?
#
loop_
_entity_poly.entity_id
_entity_poly.type
_entity_poly.pdbx_seq_one_letter_code
_entity_poly.pdbx_strand_id
1 'polypeptide(L)'
;MFYKVSADSVRLFDDHPPEGKEIPGFANLVFKGQEVTEISPSPDETWVKVWYKTEGANIIEGWIERANLEEAGTPERDKIVLWAFLKSCVRAEFAVNQLKDTKPYFVNADFLIALALYHGPNDTITNLGHKDPADLD
;
A
#
# COMPACT_ATOMS: atom_id res chain seq x y z
N MET A 1 3.56 14.04 1.07
CA MET A 1 4.98 14.14 0.65
C MET A 1 5.63 12.77 0.78
N PHE A 2 6.72 12.50 0.05
CA PHE A 2 7.45 11.23 0.14
C PHE A 2 8.83 11.50 0.73
N TYR A 3 9.29 10.59 1.58
CA TYR A 3 10.60 10.69 2.22
C TYR A 3 11.35 9.37 2.17
N LYS A 4 12.67 9.46 2.33
CA LYS A 4 13.54 8.35 2.71
C LYS A 4 14.07 8.58 4.10
N VAL A 5 14.15 7.51 4.89
CA VAL A 5 14.82 7.56 6.19
C VAL A 5 16.33 7.74 5.97
N SER A 6 16.89 8.81 6.53
CA SER A 6 18.29 9.21 6.33
C SER A 6 19.23 8.61 7.39
N ALA A 7 18.73 8.39 8.60
CA ALA A 7 19.47 7.78 9.71
C ALA A 7 19.55 6.24 9.59
N ASP A 8 20.58 5.63 10.16
CA ASP A 8 20.84 4.18 10.05
C ASP A 8 19.67 3.34 10.55
N SER A 9 19.06 3.75 11.65
CA SER A 9 17.80 3.20 12.15
C SER A 9 17.07 4.23 12.99
N VAL A 10 15.74 4.27 12.88
CA VAL A 10 14.88 5.19 13.61
C VAL A 10 13.71 4.44 14.23
N ARG A 11 13.28 4.88 15.40
CA ARG A 11 12.08 4.38 16.05
C ARG A 11 10.86 5.07 15.46
N LEU A 12 9.89 4.27 15.06
CA LEU A 12 8.57 4.70 14.67
C LEU A 12 7.61 4.48 15.83
N PHE A 13 7.00 5.56 16.30
CA PHE A 13 6.14 5.54 17.48
C PHE A 13 4.66 5.50 17.08
N ASP A 14 3.87 4.63 17.70
CA ASP A 14 2.43 4.53 17.39
C ASP A 14 1.69 5.83 17.75
N ASP A 15 2.05 6.43 18.88
CA ASP A 15 1.49 7.68 19.39
C ASP A 15 2.42 8.87 19.13
N HIS A 16 1.84 10.07 19.05
CA HIS A 16 2.61 11.30 18.92
C HIS A 16 3.52 11.48 20.15
N PRO A 17 4.84 11.61 19.96
CA PRO A 17 5.79 11.81 21.03
C PRO A 17 5.47 13.04 21.89
N PRO A 18 5.45 12.92 23.23
CA PRO A 18 5.51 14.11 24.08
C PRO A 18 6.85 14.82 23.89
N GLU A 19 6.81 16.14 23.71
CA GLU A 19 8.00 16.98 23.61
C GLU A 19 8.98 16.70 24.75
N GLY A 20 10.24 16.38 24.40
CA GLY A 20 11.34 16.28 25.35
C GLY A 20 11.27 15.12 26.36
N LYS A 21 10.53 14.03 26.08
CA LYS A 21 10.47 12.86 26.96
C LYS A 21 10.77 11.56 26.23
N GLU A 22 11.42 10.63 26.92
CA GLU A 22 11.47 9.23 26.48
C GLU A 22 10.05 8.67 26.38
N ILE A 23 9.74 8.08 25.24
CA ILE A 23 8.41 7.55 24.94
C ILE A 23 8.38 6.08 25.39
N PRO A 24 7.55 5.75 26.39
CA PRO A 24 7.36 4.36 26.77
C PRO A 24 6.41 3.72 25.76
N GLY A 25 6.93 2.88 24.87
CA GLY A 25 6.10 2.17 23.89
C GLY A 25 6.91 1.21 23.01
N PHE A 26 6.22 0.22 22.45
CA PHE A 26 6.76 -0.55 21.35
C PHE A 26 6.97 0.39 20.16
N ALA A 27 8.20 0.48 19.67
CA ALA A 27 8.50 1.22 18.46
C ALA A 27 8.92 0.22 17.38
N ASN A 28 8.31 0.33 16.21
CA ASN A 28 8.83 -0.36 15.04
C ASN A 28 10.17 0.29 14.65
N LEU A 29 11.16 -0.52 14.29
CA LEU A 29 12.42 -0.02 13.77
C LEU A 29 12.32 0.15 12.26
N VAL A 30 12.64 1.36 11.80
CA VAL A 30 12.69 1.70 10.38
C VAL A 30 14.14 1.99 10.02
N PHE A 31 14.62 1.40 8.94
CA PHE A 31 16.03 1.46 8.56
C PHE A 31 16.29 2.49 7.47
N LYS A 32 17.55 2.92 7.38
CA LYS A 32 18.03 3.82 6.33
C LYS A 32 17.59 3.39 4.94
N GLY A 33 17.16 4.36 4.15
CA GLY A 33 16.71 4.16 2.77
C GLY A 33 15.27 3.67 2.65
N GLN A 34 14.60 3.30 3.75
CA GLN A 34 13.18 2.96 3.71
C GLN A 34 12.37 4.15 3.21
N GLU A 35 11.56 3.90 2.19
CA GLU A 35 10.62 4.87 1.65
C GLU A 35 9.38 4.92 2.54
N VAL A 36 9.00 6.13 2.94
CA VAL A 36 7.84 6.42 3.78
C VAL A 36 7.00 7.52 3.15
N THR A 37 5.70 7.48 3.39
CA THR A 37 4.75 8.48 2.88
C THR A 37 4.18 9.28 4.05
N GLU A 38 4.20 10.60 3.93
CA GLU A 38 3.60 11.50 4.91
C GLU A 38 2.07 11.37 4.95
N ILE A 39 1.55 11.24 6.17
CA ILE A 39 0.13 11.38 6.49
C ILE A 39 -0.14 12.81 6.95
N SER A 40 0.59 13.28 7.98
CA SER A 40 0.38 14.58 8.60
C SER A 40 1.59 15.02 9.42
N PRO A 41 1.95 16.31 9.42
CA PRO A 41 2.95 16.86 10.33
C PRO A 41 2.36 17.11 11.73
N SER A 42 3.23 17.20 12.74
CA SER A 42 2.89 17.76 14.05
C SER A 42 2.69 19.29 13.97
N PRO A 43 2.01 19.91 14.95
CA PRO A 43 1.80 21.37 14.94
C PRO A 43 3.09 22.21 14.92
N ASP A 44 4.17 21.69 15.47
CA ASP A 44 5.51 22.30 15.52
C ASP A 44 6.42 21.85 14.36
N GLU A 45 5.91 20.99 13.47
CA GLU A 45 6.60 20.38 12.32
C GLU A 45 7.85 19.55 12.64
N THR A 46 8.20 19.37 13.92
CA THR A 46 9.33 18.54 14.37
C THR A 46 9.09 17.06 14.07
N TRP A 47 7.84 16.62 14.14
CA TRP A 47 7.44 15.24 13.92
C TRP A 47 6.54 15.11 12.70
N VAL A 48 6.62 13.96 12.06
CA VAL A 48 5.80 13.62 10.91
C VAL A 48 5.19 12.25 11.14
N LYS A 49 3.87 12.17 11.01
CA LYS A 49 3.18 10.90 10.93
C LYS A 49 3.38 10.35 9.52
N VAL A 50 3.93 9.16 9.43
CA VAL A 50 4.22 8.49 8.16
C VAL A 50 3.59 7.09 8.14
N TRP A 51 3.45 6.55 6.94
CA TRP A 51 3.22 5.12 6.75
C TRP A 51 4.20 4.54 5.74
N TYR A 52 4.45 3.24 5.86
CA TYR A 52 5.19 2.47 4.86
C TYR A 52 4.63 1.06 4.76
N LYS A 53 4.93 0.40 3.65
CA LYS A 53 4.51 -0.97 3.37
C LYS A 53 5.71 -1.90 3.60
N THR A 54 5.48 -2.95 4.38
CA THR A 54 6.44 -4.04 4.55
C THR A 54 6.37 -5.03 3.37
N GLU A 55 7.38 -5.88 3.20
CA GLU A 55 7.40 -6.92 2.15
C GLU A 55 6.20 -7.87 2.23
N GLY A 56 5.62 -8.08 3.42
CA GLY A 56 4.40 -8.88 3.63
C GLY A 56 3.09 -8.15 3.31
N ALA A 57 3.15 -6.99 2.68
CA ALA A 57 2.02 -6.11 2.38
C ALA A 57 1.27 -5.55 3.61
N ASN A 58 1.84 -5.66 4.82
CA ASN A 58 1.32 -4.96 5.98
C ASN A 58 1.71 -3.48 5.90
N ILE A 59 0.75 -2.60 6.16
CA ILE A 59 0.97 -1.17 6.32
C ILE A 59 1.30 -0.92 7.79
N ILE A 60 2.42 -0.24 8.03
CA ILE A 60 2.82 0.23 9.35
C ILE A 60 2.76 1.75 9.33
N GLU A 61 2.12 2.33 10.34
CA GLU A 61 2.01 3.77 10.55
C GLU A 61 2.70 4.17 11.84
N GLY A 62 3.15 5.41 11.92
CA GLY A 62 3.58 6.01 13.18
C GLY A 62 4.33 7.32 12.98
N TRP A 63 4.89 7.85 14.07
CA TRP A 63 5.55 9.14 14.13
C TRP A 63 7.07 8.98 14.09
N ILE A 64 7.70 9.83 13.29
CA ILE A 64 9.15 9.92 13.12
C ILE A 64 9.57 11.39 13.11
N GLU A 65 10.74 11.71 13.68
CA GLU A 65 11.25 13.09 13.63
C GLU A 65 11.60 13.46 12.20
N ARG A 66 11.21 14.66 11.79
CA ARG A 66 11.48 15.22 10.45
C ARG A 66 12.99 15.28 10.16
N ALA A 67 13.82 15.49 11.17
CA ALA A 67 15.28 15.53 11.03
C ALA A 67 15.88 14.21 10.52
N ASN A 68 15.17 13.08 10.69
CA ASN A 68 15.60 11.76 10.22
C ASN A 68 15.04 11.42 8.82
N LEU A 69 14.40 12.38 8.16
CA LEU A 69 13.80 12.22 6.85
C LEU A 69 14.49 13.11 5.83
N GLU A 70 14.70 12.57 4.63
CA GLU A 70 15.12 13.32 3.45
C GLU A 70 13.99 13.29 2.43
N GLU A 71 13.64 14.43 1.84
CA GLU A 71 12.61 14.51 0.82
C GLU A 71 13.02 13.66 -0.39
N ALA A 72 12.12 12.77 -0.79
CA ALA A 72 12.34 11.86 -1.90
C ALA A 72 11.39 12.20 -3.05
N GLY A 73 11.83 11.87 -4.27
CA GLY A 73 10.92 11.82 -5.40
C GLY A 73 9.75 10.88 -5.14
N THR A 74 8.68 11.03 -5.92
CA THR A 74 7.55 10.08 -5.86
C THR A 74 8.07 8.66 -6.06
N PRO A 75 7.78 7.72 -5.13
CA PRO A 75 8.26 6.36 -5.23
C PRO A 75 7.77 5.73 -6.54
N GLU A 76 8.56 4.81 -7.09
CA GLU A 76 8.14 4.07 -8.26
C GLU A 76 6.85 3.34 -7.91
N ARG A 77 5.78 3.61 -8.64
CA ARG A 77 4.52 2.91 -8.42
C ARG A 77 4.77 1.43 -8.69
N ASP A 78 4.43 0.57 -7.74
CA ASP A 78 4.39 -0.87 -7.96
C ASP A 78 3.73 -1.13 -9.31
N LYS A 79 4.44 -1.83 -10.21
CA LYS A 79 3.85 -2.25 -11.48
C LYS A 79 2.68 -3.14 -11.13
N ILE A 80 1.48 -2.61 -11.33
CA ILE A 80 0.25 -3.36 -11.12
C ILE A 80 0.24 -4.48 -12.16
N VAL A 81 0.58 -5.69 -11.72
CA VAL A 81 0.42 -6.87 -12.55
C VAL A 81 -1.08 -7.05 -12.72
N LEU A 82 -1.54 -6.99 -13.97
CA LEU A 82 -2.96 -7.01 -14.31
C LEU A 82 -3.73 -8.14 -13.61
N TRP A 83 -3.12 -9.33 -13.51
CA TRP A 83 -3.73 -10.46 -12.84
C TRP A 83 -3.96 -10.23 -11.33
N ALA A 84 -3.02 -9.55 -10.67
CA ALA A 84 -3.18 -9.17 -9.26
C ALA A 84 -4.28 -8.11 -9.09
N PHE A 85 -4.40 -7.18 -10.05
CA PHE A 85 -5.48 -6.19 -10.07
C PHE A 85 -6.85 -6.84 -10.24
N LEU A 86 -7.03 -7.69 -11.25
CA LEU A 86 -8.27 -8.41 -11.51
C LEU A 86 -8.67 -9.28 -10.32
N LYS A 87 -7.72 -10.00 -9.71
CA LYS A 87 -7.98 -10.78 -8.48
C LYS A 87 -8.45 -9.89 -7.33
N SER A 88 -7.83 -8.73 -7.13
CA SER A 88 -8.24 -7.80 -6.07
C SER A 88 -9.64 -7.22 -6.31
N CYS A 89 -9.95 -6.83 -7.56
CA CYS A 89 -11.29 -6.38 -7.93
C CYS A 89 -12.34 -7.47 -7.68
N VAL A 90 -12.10 -8.70 -8.16
CA VAL A 90 -13.01 -9.83 -7.95
C VAL A 90 -13.20 -10.13 -6.46
N ARG A 91 -12.13 -10.12 -5.65
CA ARG A 91 -12.24 -10.33 -4.20
C ARG A 91 -13.03 -9.23 -3.51
N ALA A 92 -12.85 -7.97 -3.90
CA ALA A 92 -13.62 -6.85 -3.36
C ALA A 92 -15.11 -6.99 -3.72
N GLU A 93 -15.44 -7.32 -4.97
CA GLU A 93 -16.81 -7.56 -5.41
C GLU A 93 -17.44 -8.75 -4.67
N PHE A 94 -16.71 -9.85 -4.45
CA PHE A 94 -17.17 -10.97 -3.65
C PHE A 94 -17.44 -10.56 -2.20
N ALA A 95 -16.56 -9.76 -1.59
CA ALA A 95 -16.74 -9.28 -0.22
C ALA A 95 -17.98 -8.37 -0.11
N VAL A 96 -18.19 -7.47 -1.06
CA VAL A 96 -19.38 -6.60 -1.12
C VAL A 96 -20.66 -7.43 -1.31
N ASN A 97 -20.64 -8.42 -2.20
CA ASN A 97 -21.79 -9.30 -2.44
C ASN A 97 -22.05 -10.28 -1.27
N GLN A 98 -21.06 -10.56 -0.42
CA GLN A 98 -21.23 -11.37 0.79
C GLN A 98 -21.82 -10.60 1.98
N LEU A 99 -21.87 -9.27 1.92
CA LEU A 99 -22.59 -8.42 2.87
C LEU A 99 -24.10 -8.47 2.57
N LYS A 100 -24.67 -9.59 3.00
CA LYS A 100 -26.05 -10.08 3.03
C LYS A 100 -27.23 -9.09 2.85
N ASP A 101 -28.21 -9.62 2.12
CA ASP A 101 -29.67 -9.37 2.19
C ASP A 101 -30.32 -8.24 1.38
N THR A 102 -29.61 -7.50 0.52
CA THR A 102 -30.29 -6.60 -0.44
C THR A 102 -29.60 -6.58 -1.80
N LYS A 103 -30.31 -7.11 -2.81
CA LYS A 103 -30.14 -6.94 -4.28
C LYS A 103 -29.47 -8.09 -5.04
N PRO A 104 -29.86 -8.31 -6.33
CA PRO A 104 -29.26 -9.31 -7.19
C PRO A 104 -27.76 -9.07 -7.34
N TYR A 105 -27.02 -10.17 -7.53
CA TYR A 105 -25.58 -10.17 -7.86
C TYR A 105 -25.27 -9.02 -8.83
N PHE A 106 -24.52 -8.03 -8.34
CA PHE A 106 -24.14 -6.88 -9.14
C PHE A 106 -22.64 -6.96 -9.39
N VAL A 107 -22.27 -6.84 -10.67
CA VAL A 107 -20.90 -6.65 -11.10
C VAL A 107 -20.72 -5.16 -11.26
N ASN A 108 -19.83 -4.55 -10.48
CA ASN A 108 -19.56 -3.13 -10.61
C ASN A 108 -19.12 -2.76 -12.04
N ALA A 109 -19.63 -1.65 -12.55
CA ALA A 109 -19.25 -1.10 -13.85
C ALA A 109 -17.73 -0.89 -13.95
N ASP A 110 -17.05 -0.57 -12.85
CA ASP A 110 -15.58 -0.43 -12.83
C ASP A 110 -14.86 -1.74 -13.17
N PHE A 111 -15.41 -2.89 -12.76
CA PHE A 111 -14.89 -4.20 -13.17
C PHE A 111 -15.09 -4.43 -14.68
N LEU A 112 -16.26 -4.06 -15.22
CA LEU A 112 -16.54 -4.18 -16.65
C LEU A 112 -15.69 -3.22 -17.49
N ILE A 113 -15.42 -2.01 -16.99
CA ILE A 113 -14.54 -1.03 -17.62
C ILE A 113 -13.09 -1.52 -17.59
N ALA A 114 -12.62 -2.04 -16.46
CA ALA A 114 -11.30 -2.66 -16.36
C ALA A 114 -11.14 -3.85 -17.31
N LEU A 115 -12.16 -4.71 -17.41
CA LEU A 115 -12.20 -5.84 -18.32
C LEU A 115 -12.26 -5.40 -19.79
N ALA A 116 -13.03 -4.36 -20.11
CA ALA A 116 -13.12 -3.82 -21.46
C ALA A 116 -11.83 -3.11 -21.91
N LEU A 117 -11.14 -2.41 -21.00
CA LEU A 117 -9.81 -1.83 -21.24
C LEU A 117 -8.75 -2.91 -21.44
N TYR A 118 -8.90 -4.05 -20.78
CA TYR A 118 -8.05 -5.22 -21.01
C TYR A 118 -8.30 -5.87 -22.38
N HIS A 119 -9.56 -6.03 -22.79
CA HIS A 119 -9.92 -6.59 -24.10
C HIS A 119 -9.93 -5.55 -25.24
N GLY A 120 -9.15 -4.48 -25.12
CA GLY A 120 -9.03 -3.46 -26.15
C GLY A 120 -8.72 -4.04 -27.53
N PRO A 121 -9.06 -3.35 -28.63
CA PRO A 121 -9.19 -3.91 -29.98
C PRO A 121 -7.90 -4.50 -30.60
N ASN A 122 -6.77 -4.51 -29.90
CA ASN A 122 -5.47 -4.93 -30.41
C ASN A 122 -4.84 -6.14 -29.70
N ASP A 123 -5.44 -6.67 -28.63
CA ASP A 123 -4.85 -7.84 -27.94
C ASP A 123 -5.43 -9.14 -28.48
N THR A 124 -4.70 -9.72 -29.44
CA THR A 124 -4.91 -11.09 -29.92
C THR A 124 -4.66 -12.06 -28.77
N ILE A 125 -5.74 -12.69 -28.31
CA ILE A 125 -5.79 -13.76 -27.30
C ILE A 125 -4.95 -14.95 -27.76
N THR A 126 -3.63 -14.91 -27.59
CA THR A 126 -2.77 -16.07 -27.94
C THR A 126 -1.66 -16.38 -26.94
N ASN A 127 -1.46 -15.58 -25.88
CA ASN A 127 -0.44 -15.91 -24.88
C ASN A 127 -0.82 -15.52 -23.45
N LEU A 128 -2.08 -15.77 -23.06
CA LEU A 128 -2.34 -16.02 -21.65
C LEU A 128 -1.92 -17.45 -21.40
N GLY A 129 -0.72 -17.62 -20.85
CA GLY A 129 -0.18 -18.92 -20.46
C GLY A 129 -1.22 -19.69 -19.66
N HIS A 130 -1.90 -20.60 -20.34
CA HIS A 130 -2.67 -21.67 -19.76
C HIS A 130 -1.63 -22.62 -19.17
N LYS A 131 -1.16 -22.30 -17.96
CA LYS A 131 -0.67 -23.35 -17.09
C LYS A 131 -1.91 -23.97 -16.48
N ASP A 132 -2.16 -25.22 -16.87
CA ASP A 132 -3.14 -26.03 -16.20
C ASP A 132 -2.77 -26.09 -14.70
N PRO A 133 -3.73 -26.15 -13.78
CA PRO A 133 -3.44 -26.29 -12.36
C PRO A 133 -2.67 -27.58 -12.00
N ALA A 134 -2.45 -28.48 -12.96
CA ALA A 134 -1.58 -29.65 -12.84
C ALA A 134 -0.07 -29.34 -12.96
N ASP A 135 0.32 -28.12 -13.36
CA ASP A 135 1.74 -27.72 -13.55
C ASP A 135 2.31 -26.96 -12.34
N LEU A 136 1.68 -27.08 -11.17
CA LEU A 136 2.14 -26.50 -9.89
C LEU A 136 2.38 -27.62 -8.86
N ASP A 137 3.43 -28.42 -9.10
CA ASP A 137 4.12 -29.21 -8.08
C ASP A 137 5.32 -28.42 -7.53
#